data_AF-A0A7C2VQZ1-F1
#
_entry.id   AF-A0A7C2VQZ1-F1
#
_cell.length_a   1.000
_cell.length_b   1.000
_cell.length_c   1.000
_cell.angle_alpha   90.00
_cell.angle_beta   90.00
_cell.angle_gamma   90.00
#
_symmetry.space_group_name_H-M   'P 1'
#
loop_
_entity.id
_entity.type
_entity.pdbx_description
1 polymer ?
#
loop_
_entity_poly.entity_id
_entity_poly.type
_entity_poly.pdbx_seq_one_letter_code
_entity_poly.pdbx_strand_id
1 'polypeptide(L)'
;MTRLKDVYKSRVVPELTKEFDYKNPMAVPRMEKVIISMGVGKAAQDKKFLELAKKDLMMITGQAPVVCKAKKSVSNFKVRQGDETGLKVTV
;
A
#
# COMPACT_ATOMS: atom_id res chain seq x y z
N MET A 1 8.97 8.92 -20.03
CA MET A 1 8.17 9.09 -18.80
C MET A 1 7.34 7.82 -18.58
N THR A 2 6.80 7.59 -17.38
CA THR A 2 5.93 6.42 -17.11
C THR A 2 4.55 6.63 -17.73
N ARG A 3 4.04 5.63 -18.46
CA ARG A 3 2.77 5.69 -19.24
C ARG A 3 1.60 6.35 -18.49
N LEU A 4 1.38 5.96 -17.23
CA LEU A 4 0.28 6.49 -16.42
C LEU A 4 0.46 7.96 -16.02
N LYS A 5 1.70 8.41 -15.84
CA LYS A 5 2.02 9.81 -15.53
C LYS A 5 1.72 10.71 -16.73
N ASP A 6 1.96 10.22 -17.94
CA ASP A 6 1.68 10.95 -19.17
C ASP A 6 0.17 11.07 -19.38
N VAL A 7 -0.58 9.97 -19.19
CA VAL A 7 -2.06 9.97 -19.23
C VAL A 7 -2.66 10.94 -18.21
N TYR A 8 -2.13 10.95 -16.97
CA TYR A 8 -2.60 11.87 -15.94
C TYR A 8 -2.43 13.33 -16.36
N LYS A 9 -1.26 13.70 -16.89
CA LYS A 9 -0.98 15.09 -17.29
C LYS A 9 -1.73 15.53 -18.55
N SER A 10 -1.83 14.65 -19.55
CA SER A 10 -2.37 15.02 -20.87
C SER A 10 -3.89 14.97 -20.93
N ARG A 11 -4.52 14.08 -20.15
CA ARG A 11 -5.96 13.82 -20.24
C ARG A 11 -6.70 14.12 -18.95
N VAL A 12 -6.25 13.54 -17.83
CA VAL A 12 -6.99 13.60 -16.56
C VAL A 12 -7.00 15.02 -15.98
N VAL A 13 -5.86 15.72 -15.99
CA VAL A 13 -5.77 17.09 -15.47
C VAL A 13 -6.66 18.07 -16.23
N PRO A 14 -6.66 18.12 -17.59
CA PRO A 14 -7.58 18.97 -18.34
C PRO A 14 -9.06 18.63 -18.15
N GLU A 15 -9.42 17.34 -18.11
CA GLU A 15 -10.80 16.90 -17.89
C GLU A 15 -11.31 17.35 -16.50
N LEU A 16 -10.54 17.10 -15.44
CA LEU A 16 -10.89 17.53 -14.08
C LEU A 16 -10.93 19.05 -13.91
N THR A 17 -10.04 19.78 -14.59
CA THR A 17 -10.05 21.26 -14.52
C THR A 17 -11.32 21.82 -15.16
N LYS A 18 -11.81 21.21 -16.24
CA LYS A 18 -13.06 21.62 -16.92
C LYS A 18 -14.30 21.24 -16.11
N GLU A 19 -14.33 20.05 -15.52
CA GLU A 19 -15.49 19.57 -14.76
C GLU A 19 -15.68 20.32 -13.43
N PHE A 20 -14.59 20.65 -12.75
CA PHE A 20 -14.62 21.22 -11.40
C PHE A 20 -14.19 22.70 -11.33
N ASP A 21 -13.94 23.33 -12.48
CA ASP A 21 -13.55 24.75 -12.64
C ASP A 21 -12.42 25.20 -11.69
N TYR A 22 -11.37 24.38 -11.60
CA TYR A 22 -10.22 24.69 -10.75
C TYR A 22 -9.44 25.90 -11.29
N LYS A 23 -9.43 27.01 -10.52
CA LYS A 23 -8.65 28.22 -10.86
C LYS A 23 -7.13 28.05 -10.74
N ASN A 24 -6.68 27.09 -9.94
CA ASN A 24 -5.27 26.84 -9.69
C ASN A 24 -4.89 25.43 -10.20
N PRO A 25 -3.92 25.29 -11.11
CA PRO A 25 -3.44 23.99 -11.59
C PRO A 25 -2.94 23.06 -10.48
N MET A 26 -2.46 23.63 -9.36
CA MET A 26 -1.99 22.87 -8.20
C MET A 26 -3.13 22.34 -7.31
N ALA A 27 -4.37 22.78 -7.52
CA ALA A 27 -5.54 22.29 -6.80
C ALA A 27 -6.08 20.97 -7.36
N VAL A 28 -5.60 20.54 -8.54
CA VAL A 28 -6.06 19.30 -9.17
C VAL A 28 -5.61 18.08 -8.33
N PRO A 29 -6.53 17.18 -7.96
CA PRO A 29 -6.21 16.00 -7.15
C PRO A 29 -5.15 15.11 -7.80
N ARG A 30 -4.10 14.77 -7.03
CA ARG A 30 -3.01 13.89 -7.47
C ARG A 30 -2.97 12.61 -6.65
N MET A 31 -2.49 11.53 -7.26
CA MET A 31 -2.20 10.29 -6.54
C MET A 31 -0.94 10.49 -5.69
N GLU A 32 -1.07 10.43 -4.36
CA GLU A 32 0.06 10.63 -3.45
C GLU A 32 0.91 9.36 -3.28
N LYS A 33 0.24 8.23 -3.00
CA LYS A 33 0.88 6.92 -2.79
C LYS A 33 -0.13 5.79 -2.89
N VAL A 34 0.36 4.58 -3.19
CA VAL A 34 -0.41 3.33 -3.16
C VAL A 34 0.15 2.44 -2.05
N ILE A 35 -0.69 2.08 -1.09
CA ILE A 35 -0.30 1.16 -0.01
C ILE A 35 -0.88 -0.21 -0.30
N ILE A 36 0.00 -1.19 -0.50
CA ILE A 36 -0.38 -2.59 -0.66
C ILE A 36 -0.12 -3.26 0.69
N SER A 37 -1.18 -3.77 1.31
CA SER A 37 -1.12 -4.41 2.62
C SER A 37 -1.61 -5.84 2.52
N MET A 38 -0.86 -6.77 3.12
CA MET A 38 -1.25 -8.16 3.23
C MET A 38 -1.26 -8.59 4.70
N GLY A 39 -2.45 -8.92 5.19
CA GLY A 39 -2.62 -9.48 6.52
C GLY A 39 -2.32 -10.97 6.51
N VAL A 40 -1.33 -11.39 7.29
CA VAL A 40 -0.96 -12.80 7.43
C VAL A 40 -1.29 -13.22 8.85
N GLY A 41 -2.58 -13.42 9.14
CA GLY A 41 -3.06 -13.71 10.49
C GLY A 41 -2.51 -15.01 11.10
N LYS A 42 -1.99 -15.93 10.26
CA LYS A 42 -1.30 -17.16 10.69
C LYS A 42 0.20 -16.96 10.93
N ALA A 43 0.77 -15.80 10.62
CA ALA A 43 2.20 -15.53 10.77
C ALA A 43 2.68 -15.58 12.23
N ALA A 44 1.79 -15.28 13.19
CA ALA A 44 2.10 -15.42 14.62
C ALA A 44 2.41 -16.89 15.00
N GLN A 45 1.86 -17.86 14.27
CA GLN A 45 2.06 -19.29 14.54
C GLN A 45 3.18 -19.90 13.68
N ASP A 46 3.35 -19.43 12.44
CA ASP A 46 4.39 -19.94 11.55
C ASP A 46 5.05 -18.82 10.73
N LYS A 47 6.33 -18.56 11.06
CA LYS A 47 7.17 -17.56 10.41
C LYS A 47 7.46 -17.88 8.95
N LYS A 48 7.34 -19.14 8.51
CA LYS A 48 7.59 -19.52 7.11
C LYS A 48 6.59 -18.88 6.16
N PHE A 49 5.33 -18.77 6.57
CA PHE A 49 4.30 -18.11 5.77
C PHE A 49 4.60 -16.61 5.60
N LEU A 50 5.17 -15.97 6.62
CA LEU A 50 5.54 -14.56 6.54
C LEU A 50 6.70 -14.34 5.55
N GLU A 51 7.69 -15.23 5.53
CA GLU A 51 8.80 -15.16 4.56
C GLU A 51 8.34 -15.43 3.11
N LEU A 52 7.41 -16.37 2.90
CA LEU A 52 6.82 -16.62 1.57
C LEU A 52 6.03 -15.40 1.10
N ALA A 53 5.14 -14.92 1.96
CA ALA A 53 4.36 -13.69 1.74
C ALA A 53 5.24 -12.47 1.40
N LYS A 54 6.40 -12.37 2.05
CA LYS A 54 7.40 -11.31 1.80
C LYS A 54 7.99 -11.43 0.39
N LYS A 55 8.34 -12.63 -0.04
CA LYS A 55 8.87 -12.89 -1.39
C LYS A 55 7.83 -12.58 -2.47
N ASP A 56 6.59 -12.99 -2.27
CA ASP A 56 5.51 -12.76 -3.24
C ASP A 56 5.22 -11.26 -3.40
N LEU A 57 5.09 -10.53 -2.28
CA LEU A 57 4.91 -9.07 -2.32
C LEU A 57 6.10 -8.36 -2.97
N MET A 58 7.32 -8.83 -2.70
CA MET A 58 8.52 -8.27 -3.30
C MET A 58 8.56 -8.51 -4.82
N MET A 59 8.13 -9.68 -5.27
CA MET A 59 8.03 -10.00 -6.70
C MET A 59 6.96 -9.17 -7.41
N ILE A 60 5.82 -8.93 -6.77
CA ILE A 60 4.71 -8.14 -7.33
C ILE A 60 5.06 -6.64 -7.37
N THR A 61 5.59 -6.10 -6.27
CA THR A 61 5.78 -4.66 -6.11
C THR A 61 7.17 -4.17 -6.50
N GLY A 62 8.14 -5.07 -6.65
CA GLY A 62 9.54 -4.73 -6.91
C GLY A 62 10.24 -4.05 -5.72
N GLN A 63 9.59 -3.96 -4.56
CA GLN A 63 10.09 -3.28 -3.37
C GLN A 63 10.04 -4.21 -2.15
N ALA A 64 11.02 -4.08 -1.25
CA ALA A 64 11.03 -4.85 -0.01
C ALA A 64 9.89 -4.39 0.92
N PRO A 65 8.96 -5.29 1.31
CA PRO A 65 7.86 -4.94 2.22
C PRO A 65 8.33 -4.78 3.67
N VAL A 66 7.63 -3.90 4.38
CA VAL A 66 7.81 -3.65 5.83
C VAL A 66 6.92 -4.59 6.62
N VAL A 67 7.48 -5.23 7.66
CA VAL A 67 6.74 -6.09 8.58
C VAL A 67 5.94 -5.25 9.57
N CYS A 68 4.63 -5.49 9.63
CA CYS A 68 3.69 -4.86 10.55
C CYS A 68 3.58 -5.68 11.85
N LYS A 69 3.85 -5.03 12.98
CA LYS A 69 3.71 -5.61 14.32
C LYS A 69 2.37 -5.23 14.95
N ALA A 70 1.80 -6.13 15.75
CA ALA A 70 0.57 -5.88 16.48
C ALA A 70 0.76 -4.77 17.51
N LYS A 71 -0.10 -3.75 17.47
CA LYS A 71 -0.04 -2.62 18.42
C LYS A 71 -0.60 -2.97 19.80
N LYS A 72 -1.54 -3.91 19.86
CA LYS A 72 -2.23 -4.34 21.10
C LYS A 72 -2.38 -5.85 21.07
N SER A 73 -2.43 -6.46 22.25
CA SER A 73 -2.79 -7.87 22.41
C SER A 73 -4.30 -8.04 22.25
N VAL A 74 -4.72 -9.06 21.48
CA VAL A 74 -6.13 -9.36 21.25
C VAL A 74 -6.37 -10.87 21.40
N SER A 75 -7.05 -11.26 22.47
CA SER A 75 -7.26 -12.66 22.86
C SER A 75 -8.02 -13.47 21.80
N ASN A 76 -9.02 -12.89 21.14
CA ASN A 76 -9.79 -13.57 20.08
C ASN A 76 -8.92 -14.07 18.93
N PHE A 77 -7.87 -13.34 18.59
CA PHE A 77 -6.95 -13.70 17.51
C PHE A 77 -5.69 -14.41 18.02
N LYS A 78 -5.57 -14.61 19.34
CA LYS A 78 -4.38 -15.17 20.00
C LYS A 78 -3.10 -14.40 19.66
N VAL A 79 -3.22 -13.09 19.44
CA VAL A 79 -2.10 -12.19 19.08
C VAL A 79 -1.68 -11.39 20.31
N ARG A 80 -0.37 -11.30 20.54
CA ARG A 80 0.24 -10.44 21.56
C ARG A 80 0.83 -9.18 20.91
N GLN A 81 0.93 -8.11 21.69
CA GLN A 81 1.62 -6.90 21.25
C GLN A 81 3.06 -7.22 20.84
N GLY A 82 3.48 -6.73 19.67
CA GLY A 82 4.78 -7.00 19.10
C GLY A 82 4.83 -8.18 18.11
N ASP A 83 3.80 -9.02 18.08
CA ASP A 83 3.73 -10.14 17.12
C ASP A 83 3.66 -9.63 15.67
N GLU A 84 4.35 -10.32 14.79
CA GLU A 84 4.34 -10.03 13.35
C GLU A 84 3.05 -10.56 12.73
N THR A 85 2.22 -9.66 12.23
CA THR A 85 0.85 -9.97 11.80
C THR A 85 0.59 -9.69 10.33
N GLY A 86 1.49 -8.97 9.66
CA GLY A 86 1.34 -8.68 8.25
C GLY A 86 2.52 -7.95 7.65
N LEU A 87 2.36 -7.63 6.38
CA LEU A 87 3.35 -6.95 5.55
C LEU A 87 2.68 -5.78 4.84
N LYS A 88 3.41 -4.70 4.62
CA LYS A 88 2.95 -3.59 3.77
C LYS A 88 4.06 -3.06 2.88
N VAL A 89 3.69 -2.61 1.70
CA VAL A 89 4.53 -1.85 0.77
C VAL A 89 3.86 -0.50 0.52
N THR A 90 4.66 0.56 0.37
CA THR A 90 4.18 1.88 -0.04
C THR A 90 4.93 2.26 -1.30
N VAL A 91 4.18 2.38 -2.40
CA VAL A 91 4.64 2.71 -3.76
C VAL A 91 4.23 4.14 -4.12
#